data_AF-A0A9E4S540-F1
#
_entry.id   AF-A0A9E4S540-F1
#
_cell.length_a   1.000
_cell.length_b   1.000
_cell.length_c   1.000
_cell.angle_alpha   90.00
_cell.angle_beta   90.00
_cell.angle_gamma   90.00
#
_symmetry.space_group_name_H-M   'P 1'
#
loop_
_entity.id
_entity.type
_entity.pdbx_description
1 polymer ?
#
loop_
_entity_poly.entity_id
_entity_poly.type
_entity_poly.pdbx_seq_one_letter_code
_entity_poly.pdbx_strand_id
1 'polypeptide(L)'
;LSAFGGRSGEPQTSGSATAFSRTVGDRTLTFELTDLGITDVETGSVWNLVGMAVSGELKGTQLTPVIHASHFWFAWAVFKPETEVRDSVEDLTA
;
A
#
# COMPACT_ATOMS: atom_id res chain seq x y z
N LEU A 1 9.10 -11.03 9.00
CA LEU A 1 9.49 -12.16 9.88
C LEU A 1 10.93 -11.87 10.33
N SER A 2 11.21 -11.49 11.57
CA SER A 2 10.99 -12.31 12.77
C SER A 2 10.11 -11.68 13.84
N ALA A 3 9.28 -12.55 14.44
CA ALA A 3 9.00 -12.52 15.86
C ALA A 3 10.31 -12.89 16.59
N PHE A 4 10.74 -12.06 17.54
CA PHE A 4 11.95 -12.19 18.36
C PHE A 4 13.29 -11.78 17.71
N GLY A 5 13.74 -10.59 18.12
CA GLY A 5 15.12 -10.09 17.97
C GLY A 5 15.24 -8.66 18.48
N GLY A 6 15.85 -8.46 19.65
CA GLY A 6 16.27 -7.14 20.17
C GLY A 6 15.22 -6.41 21.01
N ARG A 7 15.31 -6.53 22.33
CA ARG A 7 14.57 -5.68 23.27
C ARG A 7 15.32 -4.35 23.44
N SER A 8 15.42 -3.56 22.37
CA SER A 8 15.79 -2.15 22.42
C SER A 8 14.52 -1.33 22.19
N GLY A 9 14.29 -0.30 23.00
CA GLY A 9 13.10 0.57 22.93
C GLY A 9 13.07 1.47 21.68
N GLU A 10 13.68 1.05 20.58
CA GLU A 10 13.59 1.75 19.30
C GLU A 10 12.27 1.40 18.61
N PRO A 11 11.57 2.39 18.03
CA PRO A 11 10.43 2.14 17.17
C PRO A 11 10.88 1.25 16.01
N GLN A 12 10.36 0.03 15.97
CA GLN A 12 10.64 -0.88 14.87
C GLN A 12 9.71 -0.51 13.73
N THR A 13 10.25 -0.01 12.62
CA THR A 13 9.48 0.26 11.42
C THR A 13 8.93 -1.08 10.91
N SER A 14 7.65 -1.34 11.16
CA SER A 14 6.96 -2.49 10.58
C SER A 14 6.86 -2.28 9.08
N GLY A 15 7.40 -3.20 8.27
CA GLY A 15 7.29 -3.20 6.81
C GLY A 15 5.90 -3.58 6.30
N SER A 16 4.85 -3.21 7.02
CA SER A 16 3.46 -3.49 6.67
C SER A 16 3.00 -2.47 5.64
N ALA A 17 2.50 -2.96 4.50
CA ALA A 17 1.78 -2.15 3.54
C ALA A 17 0.27 -2.43 3.68
N THR A 18 -0.55 -1.50 3.22
CA THR A 18 -1.96 -1.74 2.90
C THR A 18 -2.20 -1.26 1.47
N ALA A 19 -3.07 -1.95 0.74
CA ALA A 19 -3.45 -1.58 -0.62
C ALA A 19 -4.97 -1.45 -0.71
N PHE A 20 -5.42 -0.40 -1.36
CA PHE A 20 -6.84 -0.09 -1.55
C PHE A 20 -7.11 0.26 -3.01
N SER A 21 -8.32 -0.05 -3.48
CA SER A 21 -8.80 0.43 -4.77
C SER A 21 -9.02 1.93 -4.68
N ARG A 22 -8.49 2.67 -5.65
CA ARG A 22 -8.72 4.13 -5.77
C ARG A 22 -10.09 4.49 -6.32
N THR A 23 -10.97 3.50 -6.54
CA THR A 23 -12.29 3.71 -7.14
C THR A 23 -13.38 3.76 -6.07
N VAL A 24 -14.20 4.81 -6.11
CA VAL A 24 -15.35 5.03 -5.24
C VAL A 24 -16.58 5.27 -6.12
N GLY A 25 -17.48 4.28 -6.18
CA GLY A 25 -18.57 4.29 -7.16
C GLY A 25 -18.01 4.27 -8.59
N ASP A 26 -18.45 5.23 -9.42
CA ASP A 26 -17.99 5.38 -10.81
C ASP A 26 -16.79 6.34 -10.93
N ARG A 27 -16.27 6.85 -9.81
CA ARG A 27 -15.18 7.82 -9.78
C ARG A 27 -13.87 7.14 -9.42
N THR A 28 -12.82 7.46 -10.18
CA THR A 28 -11.45 7.01 -9.89
C THR A 28 -10.67 8.19 -9.31
N LEU A 29 -10.18 8.05 -8.09
CA LEU A 29 -9.52 9.11 -7.32
C LEU A 29 -8.01 9.11 -7.50
N THR A 30 -7.40 10.29 -7.46
CA THR A 30 -5.96 10.52 -7.49
C THR A 30 -5.52 11.03 -6.13
N PHE A 31 -4.55 10.35 -5.51
CA PHE A 31 -4.10 10.67 -4.17
C PHE A 31 -2.76 11.38 -4.16
N GLU A 32 -2.65 12.40 -3.31
CA GLU A 32 -1.43 13.14 -3.04
C GLU A 32 -1.18 13.21 -1.54
N LEU A 33 0.09 13.32 -1.15
CA LEU A 33 0.46 13.59 0.23
C LEU A 33 0.60 15.10 0.40
N THR A 34 -0.30 15.71 1.17
CA THR A 34 -0.30 17.14 1.47
C THR A 34 0.01 17.38 2.95
N ASP A 35 0.07 18.63 3.38
CA ASP A 35 0.22 19.00 4.80
C ASP A 35 -0.96 18.50 5.68
N LEU A 36 -2.10 18.18 5.07
CA LEU A 36 -3.28 17.61 5.75
C LEU A 36 -3.23 16.07 5.83
N GLY A 37 -2.28 15.44 5.13
CA GLY A 37 -2.17 13.99 4.99
C GLY A 37 -2.54 13.50 3.59
N ILE A 38 -2.98 12.24 3.49
CA ILE A 38 -3.36 11.62 2.22
C ILE A 38 -4.65 12.29 1.74
N THR A 39 -4.61 12.99 0.62
CA THR A 39 -5.73 13.79 0.10
C THR A 39 -6.05 13.37 -1.31
N ASP A 40 -7.32 13.22 -1.67
CA ASP A 40 -7.71 13.04 -3.08
C ASP A 40 -7.91 14.38 -3.80
N VAL A 41 -7.47 14.45 -5.06
CA VAL A 41 -7.49 15.68 -5.87
C VAL A 41 -8.91 16.05 -6.30
N GLU A 42 -9.76 15.05 -6.55
CA GLU A 42 -11.07 15.25 -7.15
C GLU A 42 -12.10 15.85 -6.20
N THR A 43 -12.02 15.52 -4.90
CA THR A 43 -12.98 15.96 -3.89
C THR A 43 -12.36 16.71 -2.72
N GLY A 44 -11.02 16.71 -2.63
CA GLY A 44 -10.29 17.31 -1.51
C GLY A 44 -10.54 16.58 -0.19
N SER A 45 -10.99 15.31 -0.22
CA SER A 45 -11.20 14.54 1.01
C SER A 45 -9.87 14.05 1.55
N VAL A 46 -9.75 14.05 2.88
CA VAL A 46 -8.55 13.58 3.59
C VAL A 46 -8.80 12.17 4.10
N TRP A 47 -7.81 11.31 3.96
CA TRP A 47 -7.89 9.88 4.22
C TRP A 47 -6.87 9.45 5.27
N ASN A 48 -7.26 8.50 6.11
CA ASN A 48 -6.35 7.87 7.07
C ASN A 48 -5.67 6.63 6.48
N LEU A 49 -4.70 6.08 7.21
CA LEU A 49 -3.89 4.92 6.79
C LEU A 49 -4.69 3.62 6.60
N VAL A 50 -5.94 3.56 7.07
CA VAL A 50 -6.81 2.40 6.89
C VAL A 50 -7.84 2.61 5.77
N GLY A 51 -7.68 3.65 4.95
CA GLY A 51 -8.52 3.90 3.78
C GLY A 51 -9.87 4.52 4.10
N MET A 52 -10.04 5.18 5.24
CA MET A 52 -11.27 5.89 5.60
C MET A 52 -11.10 7.40 5.38
N ALA A 53 -12.05 8.01 4.69
CA ALA A 53 -12.13 9.46 4.56
C ALA A 53 -12.57 10.10 5.89
N VAL A 54 -11.71 10.92 6.47
CA VAL A 54 -11.93 11.55 7.78
C VAL A 54 -12.50 12.97 7.67
N SER A 55 -12.34 13.61 6.51
CA SER A 55 -12.90 14.94 6.18
C SER A 55 -13.12 15.10 4.68
N GLY A 56 -13.77 16.19 4.26
CA GLY A 56 -14.11 16.49 2.86
C GLY A 56 -15.44 15.90 2.40
N GLU A 57 -15.69 15.96 1.09
CA GLU A 57 -16.94 15.49 0.45
C GLU A 57 -17.24 14.03 0.77
N LEU A 58 -16.21 13.18 0.79
CA LEU A 58 -16.34 11.73 0.94
C LEU A 58 -16.25 11.28 2.40
N LYS A 59 -16.30 12.17 3.38
CA LYS A 59 -16.18 11.83 4.81
C LYS A 59 -17.06 10.63 5.21
N GLY A 60 -16.44 9.65 5.87
CA GLY A 60 -17.08 8.40 6.29
C GLY A 60 -17.03 7.28 5.23
N THR A 61 -16.59 7.58 4.01
CA THR A 61 -16.39 6.57 2.96
C THR A 61 -15.16 5.71 3.28
N GLN A 62 -15.29 4.40 3.01
CA GLN A 62 -14.23 3.41 3.16
C GLN A 62 -13.78 2.94 1.76
N LEU A 63 -12.48 3.07 1.46
CA LEU A 63 -11.92 2.47 0.26
C LEU A 63 -11.98 0.95 0.34
N THR A 64 -12.19 0.31 -0.81
CA THR A 64 -12.21 -1.15 -0.90
C THR A 64 -10.79 -1.69 -0.76
N PRO A 65 -10.50 -2.55 0.25
CA PRO A 65 -9.19 -3.18 0.38
C PRO A 65 -8.90 -4.09 -0.81
N VAL A 66 -7.67 -4.05 -1.31
CA VAL A 66 -7.19 -4.96 -2.36
C VAL A 66 -6.41 -6.09 -1.72
N ILE A 67 -6.65 -7.31 -2.17
CA ILE A 67 -5.86 -8.47 -1.77
C ILE A 67 -4.42 -8.22 -2.22
N HIS A 68 -3.54 -8.07 -1.23
CA HIS A 68 -2.12 -7.84 -1.44
C HIS A 68 -1.35 -8.67 -0.41
N ALA A 69 -0.08 -8.90 -0.70
CA ALA A 69 0.82 -9.53 0.23
C ALA A 69 2.26 -9.12 -0.06
N SER A 70 2.97 -8.74 0.98
CA SER A 70 4.40 -8.45 0.93
C SER A 70 5.17 -9.76 1.09
N HIS A 71 5.72 -10.26 -0.02
CA HIS A 71 6.49 -11.49 -0.04
C HIS A 71 7.98 -11.18 -0.22
N PHE A 72 8.84 -11.96 0.45
CA PHE A 72 10.21 -12.08 -0.01
C PHE A 72 10.23 -12.77 -1.38
N TRP A 73 11.05 -12.30 -2.31
CA TRP A 73 11.10 -12.84 -3.67
C TRP A 73 11.35 -14.36 -3.69
N PHE A 74 12.22 -14.87 -2.80
CA PHE A 74 12.56 -16.30 -2.75
C PHE A 74 11.39 -17.15 -2.24
N ALA A 75 10.54 -16.61 -1.36
CA ALA A 75 9.34 -17.31 -0.90
C ALA A 75 8.29 -17.34 -2.03
N TRP A 76 8.14 -16.23 -2.76
CA TRP A 76 7.26 -16.16 -3.93
C TRP A 76 7.65 -17.17 -5.01
N ALA A 77 8.94 -17.27 -5.36
CA ALA A 77 9.44 -18.19 -6.38
C ALA A 77 9.12 -19.67 -6.08
N VAL A 78 9.05 -20.06 -4.79
CA VAL A 78 8.63 -21.42 -4.40
C VAL A 78 7.15 -21.67 -4.70
N PHE A 79 6.27 -20.68 -4.48
CA PHE A 79 4.83 -20.81 -4.69
C PHE A 79 4.38 -20.49 -6.13
N LYS A 80 5.22 -19.81 -6.90
CA LYS A 80 4.98 -19.35 -8.28
C LYS A 80 6.18 -19.68 -9.16
N PRO A 81 6.42 -20.97 -9.44
CA PRO A 81 7.64 -21.43 -10.10
C PRO A 81 7.79 -20.94 -11.55
N GLU A 82 6.71 -20.47 -12.17
CA GLU A 82 6.74 -19.85 -13.50
C GLU A 82 7.25 -18.40 -13.46
N THR A 83 7.45 -17.82 -12.28
CA THR A 83 8.00 -16.47 -12.13
C THR A 83 9.49 -16.49 -12.48
N GLU A 84 9.85 -15.74 -13.51
CA GLU A 84 11.25 -15.52 -13.86
C GLU A 84 11.89 -14.52 -12.89
N VAL A 85 13.08 -14.86 -12.38
CA VAL A 85 13.90 -13.96 -11.55
C VAL A 85 15.03 -13.42 -12.42
N ARG A 86 15.16 -12.10 -12.48
CA ARG A 86 16.21 -11.39 -13.23
C ARG A 86 17.24 -10.81 -12.26
N ASP A 87 18.49 -10.72 -12.70
CA ASP A 87 19.59 -10.22 -11.87
C ASP A 87 19.64 -8.68 -11.81
N SER A 88 19.05 -8.00 -12.80
CA SER A 88 19.05 -6.53 -12.89
C SER A 88 17.75 -5.95 -13.44
N VAL A 89 17.54 -4.64 -13.26
CA VAL A 89 16.36 -3.93 -13.79
C VAL A 89 16.49 -3.71 -15.29
N GLU A 90 17.72 -3.55 -15.78
CA GLU A 90 18.07 -3.42 -17.19
C GLU A 90 17.55 -4.63 -17.99
N ASP A 91 17.67 -5.83 -17.40
CA ASP A 91 17.18 -7.07 -17.99
C ASP A 91 15.65 -7.08 -18.15
N LEU A 92 14.88 -6.27 -17.41
CA LEU A 92 13.41 -6.20 -17.57
C LEU A 92 12.98 -5.42 -18.82
N THR A 93 13.90 -4.70 -19.45
CA THR A 93 13.61 -3.81 -20.59
C THR A 93 14.18 -4.29 -21.93
N ALA A 94 14.95 -5.39 -21.92
CA ALA A 94 15.53 -6.04 -23.10
C ALA A 94 14.57 -7.10 -23.68
#